data_AF-A0A016WPA7-F1
#
_entry.id   AF-A0A016WPA7-F1
#
_cell.length_a   1.000
_cell.length_b   1.000
_cell.length_c   1.000
_cell.angle_alpha   90.00
_cell.angle_beta   90.00
_cell.angle_gamma   90.00
#
_symmetry.space_group_name_H-M   'P 1'
#
loop_
_entity.id
_entity.type
_entity.pdbx_description
1 polymer ?
#
loop_
_entity_poly.entity_id
_entity_poly.type
_entity_poly.pdbx_seq_one_letter_code
_entity_poly.pdbx_strand_id
1 'polypeptide(L)'
;MNATIRFQYRKTSKKNQCVMFVFSHFQNALLLLVKDAVTRHKCKNSKVLVAAKQTWKKIFYWASIPCLAMTMYAAYKDHAHHMSHERPDYVPYAFLNVRNKPFPWGDGNHSLFHNKSEQYVPGVGFEEDRKKH
;
A
#
# COMPACT_ATOMS: atom_id res chain seq x y z
N MET A 1 -30.77 52.13 -1.38
CA MET A 1 -31.14 52.59 -0.02
C MET A 1 -30.30 51.78 0.95
N ASN A 2 -29.11 52.28 1.30
CA ASN A 2 -28.03 51.47 1.88
C ASN A 2 -27.72 52.00 3.29
N ALA A 3 -28.24 51.32 4.31
CA ALA A 3 -28.07 51.70 5.70
C ALA A 3 -26.75 51.13 6.25
N THR A 4 -25.71 51.96 6.22
CA THR A 4 -24.47 51.79 6.95
C THR A 4 -24.76 51.78 8.46
N ILE A 5 -24.77 50.60 9.10
CA ILE A 5 -24.91 50.50 10.55
C ILE A 5 -23.54 50.76 11.17
N ARG A 6 -23.38 51.98 11.67
CA ARG A 6 -22.25 52.42 12.50
C ARG A 6 -22.14 51.52 13.74
N PHE A 7 -20.95 50.95 13.88
CA PHE A 7 -20.37 50.37 15.09
C PHE A 7 -20.64 51.28 16.31
N GLN A 8 -21.59 50.91 17.17
CA GLN A 8 -21.79 51.54 18.47
C GLN A 8 -20.84 50.88 19.48
N TYR A 9 -19.65 51.45 19.62
CA TYR A 9 -18.76 51.16 20.73
C TYR A 9 -19.41 51.69 22.02
N ARG A 10 -20.18 50.82 22.70
CA ARG A 10 -20.81 51.11 23.99
C ARG A 10 -19.69 51.47 24.99
N LYS A 11 -19.67 52.71 25.49
CA LYS A 11 -18.78 53.13 26.58
C LYS A 11 -19.01 52.24 27.80
N THR A 12 -18.15 51.25 28.01
CA THR A 12 -18.12 50.44 29.22
C THR A 12 -17.57 51.30 30.36
N SER A 13 -18.25 51.31 31.52
CA SER A 13 -17.75 51.90 32.76
C SER A 13 -16.35 51.35 33.10
N LYS A 14 -15.45 52.18 33.68
CA LYS A 14 -14.06 51.79 34.04
C LYS A 14 -13.98 50.46 34.80
N LYS A 15 -14.99 50.15 35.63
CA LYS A 15 -15.08 48.88 36.36
C LYS A 15 -15.28 47.68 35.43
N ASN A 16 -16.08 47.83 34.37
CA ASN A 16 -16.35 46.78 33.39
C ASN A 16 -15.19 46.60 32.39
N GLN A 17 -14.43 47.67 32.12
CA GLN A 17 -13.25 47.61 31.27
C GLN A 17 -12.12 46.77 31.93
N CYS A 18 -11.95 46.87 33.25
CA CYS A 18 -11.01 46.03 33.99
C CYS A 18 -11.44 44.55 33.99
N VAL A 19 -12.72 44.26 34.20
CA VAL A 19 -13.25 42.89 34.20
C VAL A 19 -13.09 42.20 32.83
N MET A 20 -13.38 42.90 31.73
CA MET A 20 -13.19 42.36 30.38
C MET A 20 -11.71 42.13 30.04
N PHE A 21 -10.82 42.98 30.54
CA PHE A 21 -9.38 42.83 30.34
C PHE A 21 -8.85 41.61 31.10
N VAL A 22 -9.24 41.44 32.37
CA VAL A 22 -8.84 40.27 33.17
C VAL A 22 -9.43 38.97 32.60
N PHE A 23 -10.68 38.98 32.13
CA PHE A 23 -11.31 37.82 31.48
C PHE A 23 -10.63 37.45 30.16
N SER A 24 -10.31 38.45 29.33
CA SER A 24 -9.55 38.26 28.08
C SER A 24 -8.15 37.71 28.35
N HIS A 25 -7.43 38.26 29.33
CA HIS A 25 -6.11 37.76 29.74
C HIS A 25 -6.18 36.32 30.25
N PHE A 26 -7.21 35.96 31.02
CA PHE A 26 -7.44 34.60 31.48
C PHE A 26 -7.72 33.64 30.32
N GLN A 27 -8.60 34.02 29.38
CA GLN A 27 -8.91 33.21 28.20
C GLN A 27 -7.69 33.04 27.28
N ASN A 28 -6.87 34.08 27.10
CA ASN A 28 -5.64 34.02 26.31
C ASN A 28 -4.56 33.15 26.98
N ALA A 29 -4.40 33.25 28.30
CA ALA A 29 -3.49 32.39 29.06
C ALA A 29 -3.89 30.91 28.98
N LEU A 30 -5.19 30.62 29.09
CA LEU A 30 -5.71 29.25 28.91
C LEU A 30 -5.47 28.72 27.49
N LEU A 31 -5.71 29.54 26.46
CA LEU A 31 -5.43 29.20 25.06
C LEU A 31 -3.94 28.94 24.80
N LEU A 32 -3.04 29.70 25.42
CA LEU A 32 -1.59 29.49 25.31
C LEU A 32 -1.18 28.16 25.95
N LEU A 33 -1.67 27.84 27.15
CA LEU A 33 -1.39 26.56 27.82
C LEU A 33 -1.89 25.35 27.00
N VAL A 34 -3.06 25.46 26.39
CA VAL A 34 -3.60 24.42 25.50
C VAL A 34 -2.75 24.28 24.25
N LYS A 35 -2.35 25.38 23.60
CA LYS A 35 -1.45 25.34 22.43
C LYS A 35 -0.07 24.76 22.76
N ASP A 36 0.47 25.05 23.94
CA ASP A 36 1.74 24.49 24.42
C ASP A 36 1.61 22.99 24.70
N ALA A 37 0.50 22.54 25.29
CA ALA A 37 0.22 21.12 25.49
C ALA A 37 0.11 20.36 24.15
N VAL A 38 -0.62 20.90 23.18
CA VAL A 38 -0.77 20.32 21.83
C VAL A 38 0.58 20.27 21.11
N THR A 39 1.38 21.33 21.18
CA THR A 39 2.71 21.40 20.56
C THR A 39 3.68 20.41 21.21
N ARG A 40 3.65 20.27 22.54
CA ARG A 40 4.42 19.25 23.28
C ARG A 40 4.01 17.83 22.89
N HIS A 41 2.72 17.56 22.71
CA HIS A 41 2.24 16.26 22.24
C HIS A 41 2.70 15.95 20.81
N LYS A 42 2.59 16.91 19.88
CA LYS A 42 3.11 16.76 18.51
C LYS A 42 4.62 16.52 18.49
N CYS A 43 5.39 17.20 19.34
CA CYS A 43 6.84 17.01 19.46
C CYS A 43 7.21 15.63 20.05
N LYS A 44 6.47 15.14 21.06
CA LYS A 44 6.64 13.78 21.58
C LYS A 44 6.35 12.74 20.50
N ASN A 45 5.24 12.90 19.77
CA ASN A 45 4.87 12.00 18.68
C ASN A 45 5.88 12.04 17.54
N SER A 46 6.39 13.20 17.14
CA SER A 46 7.40 13.28 16.08
C SER A 46 8.70 12.56 16.45
N LYS A 47 9.17 12.69 17.70
CA LYS A 47 10.34 11.95 18.21
C LYS A 47 10.12 10.43 18.20
N VAL A 48 8.95 9.97 18.65
CA VAL A 48 8.59 8.53 18.62
C VAL A 48 8.55 8.02 17.19
N LEU A 49 7.96 8.76 16.25
CA LEU A 49 7.90 8.38 14.83
C LEU A 49 9.29 8.30 14.19
N VAL A 50 10.18 9.26 14.50
CA VAL A 50 11.57 9.24 14.02
C VAL A 50 12.33 8.04 14.59
N ALA A 51 12.19 7.75 15.89
CA ALA A 51 12.80 6.58 16.52
C ALA A 51 12.29 5.26 15.90
N ALA A 52 10.97 5.12 15.76
CA ALA A 52 10.35 3.97 15.11
C ALA A 52 10.85 3.80 13.67
N LYS A 53 10.92 4.88 12.88
CA LYS A 53 11.45 4.85 11.50
C LYS A 53 12.86 4.28 11.45
N GLN A 54 13.74 4.68 12.38
CA GLN A 54 15.11 4.15 12.43
C GLN A 54 15.14 2.67 12.82
N THR A 55 14.29 2.25 13.78
CA THR A 55 14.16 0.85 14.17
C THR A 55 13.70 -0.03 13.01
N TRP A 56 12.61 0.35 12.32
CA TRP A 56 12.09 -0.39 11.17
C TRP A 56 13.06 -0.42 10.00
N LYS A 57 13.78 0.68 9.75
CA LYS A 57 14.85 0.73 8.74
C LYS A 57 15.94 -0.30 9.03
N LYS A 58 16.39 -0.40 10.29
CA LYS A 58 17.39 -1.41 10.70
C LYS A 58 16.86 -2.83 10.54
N ILE A 59 15.64 -3.10 11.00
CA ILE A 59 15.02 -4.43 10.88
C ILE A 59 14.93 -4.85 9.42
N PHE A 60 14.54 -3.95 8.51
CA PHE A 60 14.48 -4.26 7.08
C PHE A 60 15.84 -4.70 6.51
N TYR A 61 16.92 -3.95 6.80
CA TYR A 61 18.25 -4.31 6.31
C TYR A 61 18.79 -5.59 6.95
N TRP A 62 18.60 -5.78 8.25
CA TRP A 62 19.21 -6.90 8.99
C TRP A 62 18.40 -8.19 8.97
N ALA A 63 17.07 -8.11 8.81
CA ALA A 63 16.19 -9.29 8.79
C ALA A 63 15.63 -9.57 7.40
N SER A 64 15.09 -8.56 6.69
CA SER A 64 14.42 -8.80 5.41
C SER A 64 15.40 -9.18 4.30
N ILE A 65 16.56 -8.54 4.22
CA ILE A 65 17.58 -8.85 3.19
C ILE A 65 18.08 -10.29 3.28
N PRO A 66 18.57 -10.81 4.42
CA PRO A 66 19.03 -12.20 4.48
C PRO A 66 17.89 -13.20 4.27
N CYS A 67 16.68 -12.90 4.75
CA CYS A 67 15.50 -13.73 4.49
C CYS A 67 15.20 -13.83 2.99
N LEU A 68 15.14 -12.68 2.29
CA LEU A 68 14.90 -12.64 0.85
C LEU A 68 16.01 -13.31 0.04
N ALA A 69 17.28 -13.12 0.43
CA ALA A 69 18.42 -13.76 -0.22
C ALA A 69 18.33 -15.29 -0.11
N MET A 70 17.97 -15.80 1.07
CA MET A 70 17.81 -17.24 1.29
C MET A 70 16.64 -17.82 0.48
N THR A 71 15.48 -17.15 0.47
CA THR A 71 14.32 -17.61 -0.31
C THR A 71 14.58 -17.54 -1.82
N MET A 72 15.29 -16.50 -2.27
CA MET A 72 15.68 -16.36 -3.68
C MET A 72 16.59 -17.50 -4.12
N TYR A 73 17.57 -17.87 -3.30
CA TYR A 73 18.45 -18.99 -3.58
C TYR A 73 17.69 -20.33 -3.63
N ALA A 74 16.79 -20.56 -2.67
CA ALA A 74 15.95 -21.76 -2.65
C ALA A 74 15.07 -21.84 -3.89
N ALA A 75 14.38 -20.74 -4.25
CA ALA A 75 13.55 -20.66 -5.45
C ALA A 75 14.36 -20.83 -6.74
N TYR A 76 15.58 -20.27 -6.80
CA TYR A 76 16.46 -20.45 -7.96
C TYR A 76 16.86 -21.91 -8.16
N LYS A 77 17.25 -22.60 -7.07
CA LYS A 77 17.57 -24.04 -7.12
C LYS A 77 16.36 -24.88 -7.54
N ASP A 78 15.20 -24.56 -6.98
CA ASP A 78 13.96 -25.25 -7.30
C ASP A 78 13.56 -25.03 -8.76
N HIS A 79 13.67 -23.80 -9.27
CA HIS A 79 13.43 -23.48 -10.67
C HIS A 79 14.38 -24.23 -11.61
N ALA A 80 15.68 -24.27 -11.30
CA ALA A 80 16.66 -25.03 -12.07
C ALA A 80 16.34 -26.54 -12.08
N HIS A 81 15.91 -27.10 -10.96
CA HIS A 81 15.47 -28.48 -10.86
C HIS A 81 14.17 -28.73 -11.66
N HIS A 82 13.20 -27.81 -11.61
CA HIS A 82 11.98 -27.86 -12.40
C HIS A 82 12.22 -27.85 -13.90
N MET A 83 13.24 -27.12 -14.37
CA MET A 83 13.64 -27.13 -15.78
C MET A 83 14.24 -28.48 -16.23
N SER A 84 14.75 -29.29 -15.30
CA SER A 84 15.35 -30.59 -15.61
C SER A 84 14.35 -31.75 -15.70
N HIS A 85 13.13 -31.59 -15.16
CA HIS A 85 12.12 -32.65 -15.21
C HIS A 85 11.54 -32.81 -16.60
N GLU A 86 11.42 -34.04 -17.07
CA GLU A 86 10.75 -34.33 -18.33
C GLU A 86 9.25 -34.06 -18.20
N ARG A 87 8.66 -33.52 -19.27
CA ARG A 87 7.24 -33.18 -19.30
C ARG A 87 6.43 -34.49 -19.31
N PRO A 88 5.34 -34.60 -18.53
CA PRO A 88 4.47 -35.76 -18.63
C PRO A 88 3.84 -35.86 -20.02
N ASP A 89 3.59 -37.09 -20.46
CA ASP A 89 2.97 -37.37 -21.75
C ASP A 89 1.56 -36.79 -21.84
N TYR A 90 1.14 -36.47 -23.07
CA TYR A 90 -0.19 -35.94 -23.33
C TYR A 90 -1.25 -37.01 -23.09
N VAL A 91 -2.12 -36.79 -22.11
CA VAL A 91 -3.33 -37.58 -21.90
C VAL A 91 -4.55 -36.66 -21.95
N PRO A 92 -5.44 -36.82 -22.94
CA PRO A 92 -6.62 -35.97 -23.11
C PRO A 92 -7.71 -36.33 -22.10
N TYR A 93 -7.54 -35.88 -20.86
CA TYR A 93 -8.58 -36.03 -19.84
C TYR A 93 -9.79 -35.14 -20.19
N ALA A 94 -10.98 -35.73 -20.20
CA ALA A 94 -12.21 -35.05 -20.63
C ALA A 94 -12.60 -33.82 -19.78
N PHE A 95 -12.03 -33.66 -18.58
CA PHE A 95 -12.27 -32.52 -17.70
C PHE A 95 -11.21 -31.41 -17.84
N LEU A 96 -10.08 -31.68 -18.51
CA LEU A 96 -9.02 -30.69 -18.72
C LEU A 96 -9.27 -29.90 -20.00
N ASN A 97 -9.01 -28.60 -19.94
CA ASN A 97 -9.11 -27.67 -21.07
C ASN A 97 -10.46 -27.73 -21.82
N VAL A 98 -11.56 -28.03 -21.11
CA VAL A 98 -12.92 -28.03 -21.67
C VAL A 98 -13.29 -26.63 -22.12
N ARG A 99 -13.82 -26.53 -23.35
CA ARG A 99 -14.24 -25.25 -23.90
C ARG A 99 -15.67 -25.24 -24.40
N ASN A 100 -16.51 -24.48 -23.70
CA ASN A 100 -17.91 -24.24 -24.09
C ASN A 100 -18.07 -23.05 -25.05
N LYS A 101 -17.17 -22.06 -24.99
CA LYS A 101 -17.16 -20.87 -25.87
C LYS A 101 -15.72 -20.50 -26.25
N PRO A 102 -15.47 -20.06 -27.50
CA PRO A 102 -14.16 -19.59 -27.92
C PRO A 102 -13.74 -18.35 -27.13
N PHE A 103 -12.44 -18.12 -26.98
CA PHE A 103 -11.91 -16.93 -26.32
C PHE A 103 -12.10 -15.72 -27.25
N PRO A 104 -12.27 -14.51 -26.72
CA PRO A 104 -12.51 -13.32 -27.53
C PRO A 104 -11.24 -12.73 -28.18
N TRP A 105 -10.15 -13.50 -28.28
CA TRP A 105 -8.89 -13.10 -28.90
C TRP A 105 -8.24 -14.27 -29.65
N GLY A 106 -7.30 -13.94 -30.53
CA GLY A 106 -6.50 -14.93 -31.25
C GLY A 106 -7.36 -15.89 -32.08
N ASP A 107 -7.06 -17.18 -31.96
CA ASP A 107 -7.75 -18.30 -32.61
C ASP A 107 -8.96 -18.82 -31.81
N GLY A 108 -9.22 -18.21 -30.64
CA GLY A 108 -10.26 -18.64 -29.72
C GLY A 108 -9.93 -19.90 -28.91
N ASN A 109 -8.86 -20.64 -29.22
CA ASN A 109 -8.47 -21.89 -28.55
C ASN A 109 -7.32 -21.69 -27.53
N HIS A 110 -6.51 -20.65 -27.71
CA HIS A 110 -5.38 -20.32 -26.85
C HIS A 110 -5.73 -19.36 -25.71
N SER A 111 -5.34 -19.73 -24.48
CA SER A 111 -5.42 -18.83 -23.33
C SER A 111 -4.52 -17.60 -23.51
N LEU A 112 -4.82 -16.51 -22.80
CA LEU A 112 -4.05 -15.26 -22.91
C LEU A 112 -2.54 -15.43 -22.63
N PHE A 113 -2.19 -16.30 -21.68
CA PHE A 113 -0.81 -16.67 -21.35
C PHE A 113 -0.53 -18.11 -21.76
N HIS A 114 -0.73 -18.42 -23.05
CA HIS A 114 -0.44 -19.76 -23.58
C HIS A 114 1.05 -19.96 -23.85
N ASN A 115 1.63 -21.04 -23.30
CA ASN A 115 2.96 -21.51 -23.65
C ASN A 115 2.87 -22.79 -24.50
N LYS A 116 3.24 -22.69 -25.78
CA LYS A 116 3.15 -23.76 -26.77
C LYS A 116 3.92 -25.04 -26.42
N SER A 117 4.97 -24.92 -25.62
CA SER A 117 5.82 -26.06 -25.23
C SER A 117 5.35 -26.80 -23.98
N GLU A 118 4.60 -26.14 -23.11
CA GLU A 118 4.21 -26.65 -21.78
C GLU A 118 2.70 -26.85 -21.62
N GLN A 119 1.90 -26.16 -22.43
CA GLN A 119 0.44 -26.23 -22.36
C GLN A 119 -0.09 -26.81 -23.65
N TYR A 120 -0.95 -27.82 -23.51
CA TYR A 120 -1.60 -28.44 -24.66
C TYR A 120 -2.97 -27.83 -24.91
N VAL A 121 -3.42 -27.96 -26.15
CA VAL A 121 -4.73 -27.49 -26.62
C VAL A 121 -5.62 -28.70 -26.91
N PRO A 122 -6.92 -28.66 -26.57
CA PRO A 122 -7.83 -29.77 -26.85
C PRO A 122 -7.85 -30.09 -28.36
N GLY A 123 -7.62 -31.35 -28.71
CA GLY A 123 -7.64 -31.86 -30.09
C GLY A 123 -6.30 -31.86 -30.83
N VAL A 124 -5.33 -31.03 -30.41
CA VAL A 124 -3.99 -30.94 -31.05
C VAL A 124 -2.90 -31.56 -30.17
N GLY A 125 -3.03 -31.46 -28.84
CA GLY A 125 -1.96 -31.85 -27.91
C GLY A 125 -0.96 -30.72 -27.69
N PHE A 126 0.31 -31.06 -27.47
CA PHE A 126 1.38 -30.07 -27.36
C PHE A 126 1.80 -29.60 -28.76
N GLU A 127 1.86 -28.29 -28.96
CA GLU A 127 2.15 -27.72 -30.28
C GLU A 127 3.63 -27.73 -30.63
N GLU A 128 4.49 -27.60 -29.63
CA GLU A 128 5.94 -27.61 -29.79
C GLU A 128 6.61 -28.54 -28.77
N ASP A 129 7.68 -29.22 -29.18
CA ASP A 129 8.50 -29.99 -28.27
C ASP A 129 9.30 -29.07 -27.33
N ARG A 130 9.40 -29.47 -26.06
CA ARG A 130 10.15 -28.71 -25.05
C ARG A 130 11.63 -28.69 -25.45
N LYS A 131 12.14 -27.51 -25.82
CA LYS A 131 13.57 -27.28 -26.03
C LYS A 131 14.29 -27.49 -24.70
N LYS A 132 15.19 -28.47 -24.64
CA LYS A 132 16.07 -28.66 -23.47
C LYS A 132 17.08 -27.52 -23.47
N HIS A 133 17.08 -26.74 -22.39
CA HIS A 133 17.98 -25.59 -22.17
C HIS A 133 19.27 -26.03 -21.46
#